data_AF-A0A1E1WYE5-F1
#
_entry.id   AF-A0A1E1WYE5-F1
#
_cell.length_a   1.000
_cell.length_b   1.000
_cell.length_c   1.000
_cell.angle_alpha   90.00
_cell.angle_beta   90.00
_cell.angle_gamma   90.00
#
_symmetry.space_group_name_H-M   'P 1'
#
loop_
_entity.id
_entity.type
_entity.pdbx_description
1 polymer ?
#
loop_
_entity_poly.entity_id
_entity_poly.type
_entity_poly.pdbx_seq_one_letter_code
_entity_poly.pdbx_strand_id
1 'polypeptide(L)'
;WEIKGNGCPSSEELFWKLDALQCFIRDLHWPDEVFAKHLEQRLKLMACDMVESCVTRTLQAFQQLQRKSKWNTTDYIVPSEMCAMINVVLEARIQSLKLCTVDGADVHQYHSKIDGLVDGTLQEMQTGLIAKLTSMLEVTLGKLSRYDEGSLLAPILSLTYRQGMSSSGKEVGQQYVNSVRNSMEQLRQKVSDELWVLALFEQWYAAQMSLLCSWLSERLDHGLHSIQLSALLHIARKLYSDFELQGIEEEKLNSKVYQTVCSRLQLEEAAASVSDANSREKDDSETSKRGKSLRFKSAMSGLPGDGD
;
A
#
# COMPACT_ATOMS: atom_id res chain seq x y z
N TRP A 1 -17.70 13.88 7.14
CA TRP A 1 -16.28 14.07 6.82
C TRP A 1 -16.14 14.37 5.34
N GLU A 2 -16.81 15.41 4.87
CA GLU A 2 -16.67 15.88 3.49
C GLU A 2 -15.47 16.82 3.43
N ILE A 3 -14.67 16.69 2.36
CA ILE A 3 -13.51 17.55 2.16
C ILE A 3 -14.00 18.95 1.82
N LYS A 4 -13.56 19.93 2.60
CA LYS A 4 -13.78 21.35 2.36
C LYS A 4 -12.51 22.09 2.76
N GLY A 5 -11.92 22.85 1.83
CA GLY A 5 -10.63 23.50 2.08
C GLY A 5 -9.55 22.49 2.45
N ASN A 6 -8.87 22.73 3.56
CA ASN A 6 -7.81 21.90 4.11
C ASN A 6 -8.32 20.95 5.21
N GLY A 7 -9.62 20.65 5.23
CA GLY A 7 -10.18 19.74 6.22
C GLY A 7 -11.63 19.40 5.92
N CYS A 8 -12.51 19.76 6.86
CA CYS A 8 -13.95 19.58 6.75
C CYS A 8 -14.69 20.84 7.21
N PRO A 9 -16.01 20.98 6.93
CA PRO A 9 -16.73 22.21 7.25
C PRO A 9 -16.59 22.69 8.70
N SER A 10 -16.60 21.78 9.66
CA SER A 10 -16.47 22.12 11.08
C SER A 10 -15.06 22.51 11.49
N SER A 11 -14.02 21.90 10.92
CA SER A 11 -12.63 22.28 11.23
C SER A 11 -12.27 23.62 10.60
N GLU A 12 -12.72 23.86 9.36
CA GLU A 12 -12.54 25.12 8.66
C GLU A 12 -13.18 26.27 9.46
N GLU A 13 -14.41 26.10 9.93
CA GLU A 13 -15.08 27.09 10.75
C GLU A 13 -14.38 27.31 12.10
N LEU A 14 -13.89 26.23 12.73
CA LEU A 14 -13.12 26.30 13.97
C LEU A 14 -11.85 27.15 13.79
N PHE A 15 -11.01 26.80 12.81
CA PHE A 15 -9.75 27.50 12.59
C PHE A 15 -9.97 28.94 12.13
N TRP A 16 -10.97 29.19 11.28
CA TRP A 16 -11.34 30.55 10.88
C TRP A 16 -11.78 31.40 12.09
N LYS A 17 -12.60 30.87 12.99
CA LYS A 17 -13.03 31.62 14.20
C LYS A 17 -11.86 31.91 15.14
N LEU A 18 -10.93 30.96 15.29
CA LEU A 18 -9.73 31.15 16.10
C LEU A 18 -8.85 32.27 15.54
N ASP A 19 -8.61 32.26 14.22
CA ASP A 19 -7.83 33.28 13.52
C ASP A 19 -8.50 34.66 13.59
N ALA A 20 -9.81 34.73 13.32
CA ALA A 20 -10.57 35.98 13.39
C ALA A 20 -10.55 36.60 14.79
N LEU A 21 -10.67 35.77 15.83
CA LEU A 21 -10.61 36.25 17.22
C LEU A 21 -9.21 36.74 17.58
N GLN A 22 -8.15 36.07 17.15
CA GLN A 22 -6.77 36.52 17.36
C GLN A 22 -6.50 37.85 16.67
N CYS A 23 -6.90 38.00 15.42
CA CYS A 23 -6.79 39.26 14.70
C CYS A 23 -7.56 40.38 15.42
N PHE A 24 -8.81 40.12 15.79
CA PHE A 24 -9.63 41.09 16.53
C PHE A 24 -8.95 41.57 17.82
N ILE A 25 -8.43 40.65 18.64
CA ILE A 25 -7.79 41.00 19.91
C ILE A 25 -6.50 41.79 19.69
N ARG A 26 -5.70 41.45 18.68
CA ARG A 26 -4.47 42.16 18.34
C ARG A 26 -4.74 43.60 17.88
N ASP A 27 -5.82 43.82 17.14
CA ASP A 27 -6.09 45.10 16.47
C ASP A 27 -6.80 46.13 17.37
N LEU A 28 -7.12 45.78 18.62
CA LEU A 28 -7.86 46.63 19.57
C LEU A 28 -7.04 47.78 20.20
N HIS A 29 -5.75 47.93 19.88
CA HIS A 29 -4.88 49.01 20.37
C HIS A 29 -5.04 49.29 21.87
N TRP A 30 -4.84 48.26 22.69
CA TRP A 30 -5.14 48.30 24.13
C TRP A 30 -4.38 49.40 24.87
N PRO A 31 -5.06 50.22 25.69
CA PRO A 31 -4.41 51.26 26.50
C PRO A 31 -3.65 50.69 27.71
N ASP A 32 -4.02 49.50 28.18
CA ASP A 32 -3.37 48.78 29.29
C ASP A 32 -2.66 47.53 28.74
N GLU A 33 -1.33 47.58 28.72
CA GLU A 33 -0.48 46.49 28.23
C GLU A 33 -0.57 45.21 29.08
N VAL A 34 -0.82 45.34 30.39
CA VAL A 34 -0.93 44.18 31.29
C VAL A 34 -2.22 43.44 31.01
N PHE A 35 -3.32 44.17 30.84
CA PHE A 35 -4.60 43.59 30.45
C PHE A 35 -4.52 42.91 29.07
N ALA A 36 -3.88 43.56 28.10
CA ALA A 36 -3.67 43.02 26.76
C ALA A 36 -2.94 41.66 26.80
N LYS A 37 -1.82 41.59 27.54
CA LYS A 37 -1.05 40.34 27.73
C LYS A 37 -1.86 39.24 28.40
N HIS A 38 -2.64 39.57 29.43
CA HIS A 38 -3.48 38.58 30.11
C HIS A 38 -4.57 38.03 29.20
N LEU A 39 -5.20 38.89 28.38
CA LEU A 39 -6.22 38.47 27.43
C LEU A 39 -5.62 37.59 26.32
N GLU A 40 -4.45 37.96 25.81
CA GLU A 40 -3.69 37.18 24.85
C GLU A 40 -3.33 35.78 25.40
N GLN A 41 -2.86 35.71 26.64
CA GLN A 41 -2.55 34.43 27.30
C GLN A 41 -3.80 33.54 27.41
N ARG A 42 -4.95 34.10 27.81
CA ARG A 42 -6.21 33.36 27.88
C ARG A 42 -6.68 32.87 26.51
N LEU A 43 -6.50 33.69 25.47
CA LEU A 43 -6.83 33.31 24.10
C LEU A 43 -5.96 32.15 23.61
N LYS A 44 -4.65 32.18 23.91
CA LYS A 44 -3.73 31.09 23.58
C LYS A 44 -4.15 29.78 24.26
N LEU A 45 -4.45 29.80 25.55
CA LEU A 45 -4.92 28.62 26.28
C LEU A 45 -6.19 28.04 25.67
N MET A 46 -7.17 28.90 25.38
CA MET A 46 -8.41 28.49 24.72
C MET A 46 -8.14 27.89 23.32
N ALA A 47 -7.27 28.51 22.52
CA ALA A 47 -6.90 28.00 21.21
C ALA A 47 -6.22 26.63 21.30
N CYS A 48 -5.28 26.45 22.23
CA CYS A 48 -4.65 25.15 22.49
C CYS A 48 -5.68 24.07 22.87
N ASP A 49 -6.58 24.35 23.82
CA ASP A 49 -7.62 23.40 24.24
C ASP A 49 -8.58 23.01 23.09
N MET A 50 -8.92 23.99 22.24
CA MET A 50 -9.76 23.77 21.07
C MET A 50 -9.07 22.91 20.00
N VAL A 51 -7.79 23.18 19.73
CA VAL A 51 -6.97 22.39 18.80
C VAL A 51 -6.77 20.97 19.32
N GLU A 52 -6.39 20.82 20.60
CA GLU A 52 -6.21 19.52 21.26
C GLU A 52 -7.49 18.67 21.18
N SER A 53 -8.63 19.29 21.49
CA SER A 53 -9.94 18.63 21.37
C SER A 53 -10.29 18.23 19.93
N CYS A 54 -9.96 19.08 18.96
CA CYS A 54 -10.19 18.82 17.54
C CYS A 54 -9.36 17.63 17.04
N VAL A 55 -8.05 17.66 17.29
CA VAL A 55 -7.10 16.61 16.89
C VAL A 55 -7.48 15.27 17.53
N THR A 56 -7.72 15.27 18.85
CA THR A 56 -8.07 14.04 19.59
C THR A 56 -9.35 13.40 19.08
N ARG A 57 -10.42 14.18 18.86
CA ARG A 57 -11.68 13.66 18.31
C ARG A 57 -11.54 13.17 16.87
N THR A 58 -10.70 13.84 16.08
CA THR A 58 -10.43 13.44 14.70
C THR A 58 -9.70 12.10 14.65
N LEU A 59 -8.68 11.89 15.49
CA LEU A 59 -8.00 10.60 15.61
C LEU A 59 -8.96 9.48 16.04
N GLN A 60 -9.81 9.73 17.03
CA GLN A 60 -10.82 8.75 17.46
C GLN A 60 -11.77 8.36 16.32
N ALA A 61 -12.24 9.34 15.53
CA ALA A 61 -13.08 9.08 14.38
C ALA A 61 -12.35 8.30 13.27
N PHE A 62 -11.08 8.64 13.02
CA PHE A 62 -10.23 7.93 12.07
C PHE A 62 -10.07 6.46 12.43
N GLN A 63 -9.68 6.17 13.68
CA GLN A 63 -9.54 4.79 14.18
C GLN A 63 -10.87 4.01 14.13
N GLN A 64 -11.99 4.68 14.41
CA GLN A 64 -13.32 4.04 14.31
C GLN A 64 -13.64 3.66 12.87
N LEU A 65 -13.41 4.55 11.91
CA LEU A 65 -13.62 4.28 10.49
C LEU A 65 -12.67 3.19 9.99
N GLN A 66 -11.42 3.19 10.45
CA GLN A 66 -10.41 2.18 10.15
C GLN A 66 -10.82 0.80 10.63
N ARG A 67 -11.43 0.69 11.83
CA ARG A 67 -11.95 -0.58 12.38
C ARG A 67 -13.20 -1.08 11.66
N LYS A 68 -14.10 -0.19 11.23
CA LYS A 68 -15.36 -0.55 10.56
C LYS A 68 -15.16 -0.95 9.09
N SER A 69 -14.16 -0.38 8.44
CA SER A 69 -13.89 -0.61 7.01
C SER A 69 -13.44 -2.04 6.74
N LYS A 70 -13.98 -2.65 5.68
CA LYS A 70 -13.59 -3.99 5.21
C LYS A 70 -12.42 -3.88 4.24
N TRP A 71 -11.21 -3.82 4.79
CA TRP A 71 -9.94 -3.69 4.03
C TRP A 71 -9.50 -4.97 3.31
N ASN A 72 -10.26 -6.07 3.40
CA ASN A 72 -9.86 -7.38 2.92
C ASN A 72 -10.31 -7.70 1.48
N THR A 73 -10.80 -6.70 0.74
CA THR A 73 -11.20 -6.84 -0.66
C THR A 73 -10.28 -6.04 -1.57
N THR A 74 -9.95 -6.58 -2.74
CA THR A 74 -9.12 -5.93 -3.78
C THR A 74 -9.83 -4.76 -4.47
N ASP A 75 -11.09 -4.50 -4.12
CA ASP A 75 -11.85 -3.33 -4.60
C ASP A 75 -11.78 -2.15 -3.60
N TYR A 76 -11.05 -2.31 -2.50
CA TYR A 76 -10.97 -1.28 -1.47
C TYR A 76 -10.04 -0.14 -1.91
N ILE A 77 -10.54 1.08 -1.75
CA ILE A 77 -9.83 2.34 -1.98
C ILE A 77 -9.90 3.12 -0.67
N VAL A 78 -8.84 3.85 -0.32
CA VAL A 78 -8.83 4.72 0.86
C VAL A 78 -10.07 5.63 0.87
N PRO A 79 -10.90 5.62 1.94
CA PRO A 79 -12.08 6.48 1.99
C PRO A 79 -11.69 7.96 1.97
N SER A 80 -12.47 8.77 1.26
CA SER A 80 -12.28 10.23 1.24
C SER A 80 -12.36 10.86 2.63
N GLU A 81 -13.17 10.28 3.49
CA GLU A 81 -13.39 10.69 4.87
C GLU A 81 -12.11 10.55 5.69
N MET A 82 -11.29 9.53 5.42
CA MET A 82 -9.98 9.39 6.04
C MET A 82 -9.04 10.49 5.59
N CYS A 83 -9.05 10.82 4.30
CA CYS A 83 -8.23 11.91 3.76
C CYS A 83 -8.65 13.26 4.38
N ALA A 84 -9.95 13.51 4.53
CA ALA A 84 -10.47 14.69 5.22
C ALA A 84 -9.98 14.78 6.68
N MET A 85 -10.01 13.66 7.41
CA MET A 85 -9.51 13.62 8.80
C MET A 85 -8.00 13.86 8.88
N ILE A 86 -7.21 13.30 7.97
CA ILE A 86 -5.76 13.56 7.89
C ILE A 86 -5.52 15.06 7.65
N ASN A 87 -6.23 15.65 6.69
CA ASN A 87 -6.11 17.08 6.39
C ASN A 87 -6.46 17.97 7.59
N VAL A 88 -7.49 17.63 8.37
CA VAL A 88 -7.83 18.36 9.61
C VAL A 88 -6.64 18.42 10.56
N VAL A 89 -5.90 17.32 10.72
CA VAL A 89 -4.73 17.27 11.60
C VAL A 89 -3.51 17.97 10.97
N LEU A 90 -3.33 17.88 9.66
CA LEU A 90 -2.30 18.65 8.94
C LEU A 90 -2.54 20.16 9.05
N GLU A 91 -3.80 20.61 8.92
CA GLU A 91 -4.16 22.01 9.11
C GLU A 91 -3.93 22.43 10.57
N ALA A 92 -4.23 21.56 11.54
CA ALA A 92 -3.91 21.83 12.95
C ALA A 92 -2.41 22.11 13.17
N ARG A 93 -1.52 21.44 12.43
CA ARG A 93 -0.06 21.72 12.42
C ARG A 93 0.25 23.12 11.91
N ILE A 94 -0.38 23.54 10.82
CA ILE A 94 -0.17 24.88 10.25
C ILE A 94 -0.68 25.95 11.23
N GLN A 95 -1.82 25.69 11.87
CA GLN A 95 -2.42 26.61 12.82
C GLN A 95 -1.65 26.69 14.14
N SER A 96 -1.03 25.59 14.59
CA SER A 96 -0.13 25.62 15.76
C SER A 96 1.06 26.55 15.53
N LEU A 97 1.64 26.55 14.31
CA LEU A 97 2.73 27.45 13.94
C LEU A 97 2.33 28.93 13.89
N LYS A 98 1.10 29.26 13.46
CA LYS A 98 0.62 30.65 13.44
C LYS A 98 0.43 31.23 14.84
N LEU A 99 0.07 30.40 15.81
CA LEU A 99 -0.01 30.77 17.22
C LEU A 99 1.37 31.13 17.82
N CYS A 100 2.49 30.80 17.14
CA CYS A 100 3.87 30.97 17.62
C CYS A 100 4.47 32.36 17.37
N THR A 101 3.80 33.30 16.69
CA THR A 101 4.43 34.56 16.25
C THR A 101 4.44 35.69 17.29
N VAL A 102 4.25 35.41 18.58
CA VAL A 102 4.23 36.46 19.62
C VAL A 102 5.20 36.12 20.76
N ASP A 103 6.18 36.99 20.96
CA ASP A 103 7.34 36.85 21.86
C ASP A 103 6.96 36.60 23.34
N GLY A 104 7.50 35.52 23.92
CA GLY A 104 7.46 35.24 25.37
C GLY A 104 8.05 33.88 25.75
N ALA A 105 8.65 33.75 26.94
CA ALA A 105 9.29 32.50 27.38
C ALA A 105 8.30 31.36 27.68
N ASP A 106 7.06 31.68 28.08
CA ASP A 106 5.99 30.73 28.41
C ASP A 106 5.30 30.13 27.16
N VAL A 107 5.59 30.72 25.99
CA VAL A 107 5.05 30.36 24.67
C VAL A 107 5.57 28.97 24.29
N HIS A 108 6.84 28.66 24.55
CA HIS A 108 7.48 27.40 24.13
C HIS A 108 6.87 26.12 24.73
N GLN A 109 6.30 26.16 25.93
CA GLN A 109 5.81 24.94 26.60
C GLN A 109 4.48 24.44 26.01
N TYR A 110 3.54 25.33 25.73
CA TYR A 110 2.23 24.97 25.17
C TYR A 110 2.33 24.55 23.71
N HIS A 111 3.19 25.20 22.94
CA HIS A 111 3.45 24.82 21.55
C HIS A 111 4.09 23.44 21.46
N SER A 112 5.13 23.18 22.27
CA SER A 112 5.75 21.84 22.30
C SER A 112 4.74 20.74 22.62
N LYS A 113 3.71 21.02 23.43
CA LYS A 113 2.63 20.08 23.73
C LYS A 113 1.72 19.84 22.52
N ILE A 114 1.24 20.89 21.86
CA ILE A 114 0.34 20.77 20.69
C ILE A 114 1.08 20.17 19.49
N ASP A 115 2.31 20.60 19.22
CA ASP A 115 3.12 20.06 18.13
C ASP A 115 3.39 18.58 18.35
N GLY A 116 3.79 18.19 19.57
CA GLY A 116 3.95 16.77 19.92
C GLY A 116 2.67 15.95 19.78
N LEU A 117 1.50 16.52 20.14
CA LEU A 117 0.20 15.88 19.95
C LEU A 117 -0.14 15.71 18.47
N VAL A 118 0.04 16.75 17.66
CA VAL A 118 -0.25 16.75 16.22
C VAL A 118 0.65 15.78 15.48
N ASP A 119 1.96 15.83 15.73
CA ASP A 119 2.93 14.94 15.09
C ASP A 119 2.72 13.49 15.51
N GLY A 120 2.49 13.23 16.79
CA GLY A 120 2.13 11.89 17.28
C GLY A 120 0.85 11.37 16.63
N THR A 121 -0.17 12.23 16.48
CA THR A 121 -1.43 11.86 15.82
C THR A 121 -1.23 11.54 14.33
N LEU A 122 -0.47 12.36 13.61
CA LEU A 122 -0.17 12.13 12.19
C LEU A 122 0.64 10.86 11.98
N GLN A 123 1.61 10.58 12.86
CA GLN A 123 2.39 9.34 12.83
C GLN A 123 1.50 8.12 13.10
N GLU A 124 0.55 8.22 14.03
CA GLU A 124 -0.38 7.14 14.33
C GLU A 124 -1.33 6.87 13.14
N MET A 125 -1.89 7.94 12.54
CA MET A 125 -2.72 7.83 11.34
C MET A 125 -1.94 7.20 10.17
N GLN A 126 -0.69 7.63 9.95
CA GLN A 126 0.19 7.10 8.91
C GLN A 126 0.45 5.60 9.14
N THR A 127 0.89 5.22 10.33
CA THR A 127 1.18 3.83 10.70
C THR A 127 -0.06 2.95 10.56
N GLY A 128 -1.20 3.40 11.06
CA GLY A 128 -2.47 2.69 10.99
C GLY A 128 -2.94 2.48 9.54
N LEU A 129 -2.78 3.49 8.69
CA LEU A 129 -3.14 3.41 7.28
C LEU A 129 -2.22 2.46 6.51
N ILE A 130 -0.90 2.55 6.71
CA ILE A 130 0.09 1.64 6.11
C ILE A 130 -0.22 0.19 6.49
N ALA A 131 -0.50 -0.08 7.77
CA ALA A 131 -0.84 -1.43 8.22
C ALA A 131 -2.07 -1.98 7.48
N LYS A 132 -3.10 -1.15 7.28
CA LYS A 132 -4.31 -1.56 6.55
C LYS A 132 -4.06 -1.78 5.07
N LEU A 133 -3.35 -0.88 4.41
CA LEU A 133 -2.99 -1.02 3.01
C LEU A 133 -2.10 -2.25 2.78
N THR A 134 -1.19 -2.54 3.70
CA THR A 134 -0.31 -3.72 3.64
C THR A 134 -1.09 -5.02 3.86
N SER A 135 -2.14 -5.01 4.70
CA SER A 135 -2.99 -6.20 4.90
C SER A 135 -3.69 -6.68 3.63
N MET A 136 -3.88 -5.81 2.63
CA MET A 136 -4.41 -6.20 1.32
C MET A 136 -3.42 -7.11 0.57
N LEU A 137 -2.12 -6.88 0.73
CA LEU A 137 -1.08 -7.75 0.19
C LEU A 137 -1.08 -9.08 0.93
N GLU A 138 -1.20 -9.08 2.26
CA GLU A 138 -1.29 -10.31 3.07
C GLU A 138 -2.44 -11.21 2.59
N VAL A 139 -3.62 -10.62 2.34
CA VAL A 139 -4.76 -11.36 1.78
C VAL A 139 -4.44 -11.93 0.39
N THR A 140 -3.76 -11.16 -0.45
CA THR A 140 -3.35 -11.60 -1.79
C THR A 140 -2.35 -12.76 -1.70
N LEU A 141 -1.35 -12.65 -0.84
CA LEU A 141 -0.37 -13.70 -0.56
C LEU A 141 -1.03 -14.95 0.03
N GLY A 142 -2.00 -14.80 0.93
CA GLY A 142 -2.79 -15.92 1.46
C GLY A 142 -3.60 -16.66 0.39
N LYS A 143 -4.08 -15.97 -0.65
CA LYS A 143 -4.66 -16.64 -1.84
C LYS A 143 -3.61 -17.44 -2.59
N LEU A 144 -2.39 -16.92 -2.72
CA LEU A 144 -1.28 -17.58 -3.42
C LEU A 144 -0.76 -18.81 -2.64
N SER A 145 -0.76 -18.77 -1.31
CA SER A 145 -0.36 -19.91 -0.47
C SER A 145 -1.23 -21.16 -0.67
N ARG A 146 -2.41 -21.04 -1.30
CA ARG A 146 -3.24 -22.21 -1.65
C ARG A 146 -2.58 -23.13 -2.69
N TYR A 147 -1.59 -22.61 -3.42
CA TYR A 147 -0.80 -23.33 -4.40
C TYR A 147 0.53 -23.86 -3.85
N ASP A 148 0.76 -23.74 -2.53
CA ASP A 148 1.96 -24.28 -1.89
C ASP A 148 2.03 -25.81 -2.07
N GLU A 149 3.26 -26.33 -2.14
CA GLU A 149 3.51 -27.76 -2.26
C GLU A 149 2.89 -28.52 -1.07
N GLY A 150 2.16 -29.60 -1.33
CA GLY A 150 1.42 -30.36 -0.31
C GLY A 150 0.02 -29.82 0.03
N SER A 151 -0.40 -28.70 -0.55
CA SER A 151 -1.79 -28.21 -0.43
C SER A 151 -2.78 -29.16 -1.11
N LEU A 152 -3.79 -29.62 -0.37
CA LEU A 152 -4.87 -30.48 -0.89
C LEU A 152 -5.68 -29.82 -2.01
N LEU A 153 -5.69 -28.49 -2.06
CA LEU A 153 -6.45 -27.72 -3.04
C LEU A 153 -5.65 -27.41 -4.32
N ALA A 154 -4.32 -27.49 -4.27
CA ALA A 154 -3.48 -27.10 -5.40
C ALA A 154 -3.81 -27.85 -6.71
N PRO A 155 -4.03 -29.18 -6.72
CA PRO A 155 -4.38 -29.89 -7.96
C PRO A 155 -5.72 -29.46 -8.56
N ILE A 156 -6.73 -29.25 -7.71
CA ILE A 156 -8.09 -28.86 -8.13
C ILE A 156 -8.09 -27.41 -8.65
N LEU A 157 -7.40 -26.51 -7.94
CA LEU A 157 -7.29 -25.10 -8.33
C LEU A 157 -6.47 -24.94 -9.62
N SER A 158 -5.40 -25.72 -9.79
CA SER A 158 -4.62 -25.71 -11.03
C SER A 158 -5.39 -26.31 -12.21
N LEU A 159 -6.24 -27.31 -11.99
CA LEU A 159 -7.13 -27.85 -13.03
C LEU A 159 -8.18 -26.80 -13.47
N THR A 160 -8.85 -26.16 -12.51
CA THR A 160 -9.84 -25.12 -12.80
C THR A 160 -9.22 -23.91 -13.48
N TYR A 161 -7.98 -23.55 -13.15
CA TYR A 161 -7.21 -22.56 -13.91
C TYR A 161 -6.97 -23.00 -15.37
N ARG A 162 -6.48 -24.22 -15.61
CA ARG A 162 -6.26 -24.73 -16.98
C ARG A 162 -7.53 -24.77 -17.82
N GLN A 163 -8.68 -24.94 -17.17
CA GLN A 163 -10.01 -24.93 -17.79
C GLN A 163 -10.61 -23.51 -17.95
N GLY A 164 -9.88 -22.44 -17.58
CA GLY A 164 -10.35 -21.06 -17.66
C GLY A 164 -11.40 -20.68 -16.62
N MET A 165 -11.56 -21.48 -15.57
CA MET A 165 -12.57 -21.30 -14.51
C MET A 165 -12.02 -20.58 -13.27
N SER A 166 -10.71 -20.34 -13.21
CA SER A 166 -10.03 -19.66 -12.10
C SER A 166 -9.09 -18.57 -12.63
N SER A 167 -8.94 -17.48 -11.86
CA SER A 167 -8.12 -16.32 -12.22
C SER A 167 -6.65 -16.70 -12.38
N SER A 168 -5.99 -16.17 -13.41
CA SER A 168 -4.56 -16.40 -13.61
C SER A 168 -3.70 -15.76 -12.51
N GLY A 169 -2.47 -16.25 -12.30
CA GLY A 169 -1.53 -15.64 -11.35
C GLY A 169 -1.30 -14.15 -11.65
N LYS A 170 -1.10 -13.82 -12.93
CA LYS A 170 -1.00 -12.44 -13.39
C LYS A 170 -2.24 -11.61 -13.06
N GLU A 171 -3.45 -12.17 -13.17
CA GLU A 171 -4.70 -11.48 -12.84
C GLU A 171 -4.82 -11.20 -11.33
N VAL A 172 -4.43 -12.15 -10.48
CA VAL A 172 -4.36 -11.94 -9.02
C VAL A 172 -3.40 -10.80 -8.69
N GLY A 173 -2.22 -10.79 -9.31
CA GLY A 173 -1.26 -9.69 -9.16
C GLY A 173 -1.78 -8.35 -9.68
N GLN A 174 -2.45 -8.36 -10.84
CA GLN A 174 -3.01 -7.16 -11.47
C GLN A 174 -4.12 -6.53 -10.63
N GLN A 175 -5.00 -7.33 -10.04
CA GLN A 175 -6.04 -6.85 -9.13
C GLN A 175 -5.42 -6.12 -7.94
N TYR A 176 -4.41 -6.72 -7.31
CA TYR A 176 -3.71 -6.10 -6.18
C TYR A 176 -3.03 -4.77 -6.57
N VAL A 177 -2.27 -4.77 -7.67
CA VAL A 177 -1.59 -3.57 -8.18
C VAL A 177 -2.59 -2.45 -8.48
N ASN A 178 -3.76 -2.78 -9.05
CA ASN A 178 -4.81 -1.79 -9.29
C ASN A 178 -5.36 -1.20 -7.99
N SER A 179 -5.55 -2.00 -6.94
CA SER A 179 -5.96 -1.49 -5.62
C SER A 179 -4.94 -0.51 -5.04
N VAL A 180 -3.65 -0.82 -5.19
CA VAL A 180 -2.55 0.05 -4.76
C VAL A 180 -2.60 1.37 -5.51
N ARG A 181 -2.69 1.35 -6.85
CA ARG A 181 -2.78 2.56 -7.68
C ARG A 181 -3.98 3.43 -7.32
N ASN A 182 -5.15 2.83 -7.16
CA ASN A 182 -6.36 3.57 -6.78
C ASN A 182 -6.21 4.25 -5.42
N SER A 183 -5.56 3.56 -4.47
CA SER A 183 -5.29 4.12 -3.13
C SER A 183 -4.26 5.24 -3.17
N MET A 184 -3.20 5.09 -3.97
CA MET A 184 -2.22 6.16 -4.21
C MET A 184 -2.89 7.40 -4.80
N GLU A 185 -3.67 7.22 -5.86
CA GLU A 185 -4.36 8.31 -6.55
C GLU A 185 -5.28 9.07 -5.59
N GLN A 186 -6.07 8.34 -4.81
CA GLN A 186 -6.96 8.94 -3.82
C GLN A 186 -6.17 9.77 -2.78
N LEU A 187 -5.08 9.23 -2.24
CA LEU A 187 -4.26 9.93 -1.25
C LEU A 187 -3.61 11.18 -1.84
N ARG A 188 -3.06 11.06 -3.05
CA ARG A 188 -2.40 12.16 -3.76
C ARG A 188 -3.37 13.28 -4.14
N GLN A 189 -4.58 12.94 -4.55
CA GLN A 189 -5.60 13.92 -4.94
C GLN A 189 -6.22 14.64 -3.74
N LYS A 190 -6.30 13.99 -2.57
CA LYS A 190 -7.15 14.45 -1.47
C LYS A 190 -6.40 14.87 -0.23
N VAL A 191 -5.16 14.44 -0.03
CA VAL A 191 -4.35 14.87 1.12
C VAL A 191 -3.56 16.11 0.73
N SER A 192 -3.62 17.15 1.55
CA SER A 192 -3.07 18.48 1.21
C SER A 192 -1.55 18.57 1.32
N ASP A 193 -0.92 17.82 2.24
CA ASP A 193 0.52 17.85 2.46
C ASP A 193 1.23 16.77 1.61
N GLU A 194 1.87 17.21 0.53
CA GLU A 194 2.59 16.33 -0.39
C GLU A 194 3.77 15.60 0.27
N LEU A 195 4.47 16.24 1.21
CA LEU A 195 5.60 15.63 1.92
C LEU A 195 5.12 14.52 2.85
N TRP A 196 3.99 14.72 3.52
CA TRP A 196 3.35 13.67 4.31
C TRP A 196 2.94 12.47 3.44
N VAL A 197 2.37 12.73 2.26
CA VAL A 197 2.00 11.68 1.29
C VAL A 197 3.23 10.92 0.79
N LEU A 198 4.30 11.62 0.42
CA LEU A 198 5.56 11.00 0.00
C LEU A 198 6.15 10.11 1.10
N ALA A 199 6.20 10.60 2.34
CA ALA A 199 6.67 9.81 3.48
C ALA A 199 5.81 8.56 3.72
N LEU A 200 4.48 8.67 3.55
CA LEU A 200 3.57 7.51 3.64
C LEU A 200 3.87 6.49 2.54
N PHE A 201 4.07 6.94 1.31
CA PHE A 201 4.38 6.05 0.19
C PHE A 201 5.72 5.35 0.35
N GLU A 202 6.77 6.04 0.80
CA GLU A 202 8.07 5.43 1.08
C GLU A 202 7.94 4.28 2.10
N GLN A 203 7.31 4.55 3.24
CA GLN A 203 7.14 3.55 4.30
C GLN A 203 6.22 2.41 3.87
N TRP A 204 5.16 2.72 3.11
CA TRP A 204 4.25 1.69 2.59
C TRP A 204 4.94 0.75 1.61
N TYR A 205 5.74 1.28 0.68
CA TYR A 205 6.54 0.46 -0.25
C TYR A 205 7.50 -0.46 0.52
N ALA A 206 8.23 0.09 1.49
CA ALA A 206 9.16 -0.68 2.31
C ALA A 206 8.46 -1.82 3.08
N ALA A 207 7.28 -1.57 3.64
CA ALA A 207 6.47 -2.58 4.32
C ALA A 207 6.03 -3.70 3.36
N GLN A 208 5.59 -3.35 2.15
CA GLN A 208 5.22 -4.33 1.14
C GLN A 208 6.40 -5.19 0.69
N MET A 209 7.57 -4.59 0.42
CA MET A 209 8.77 -5.35 0.04
C MET A 209 9.24 -6.29 1.14
N SER A 210 9.16 -5.84 2.40
CA SER A 210 9.47 -6.68 3.57
C SER A 210 8.52 -7.87 3.67
N LEU A 211 7.23 -7.66 3.46
CA LEU A 211 6.23 -8.73 3.47
C LEU A 211 6.46 -9.74 2.34
N LEU A 212 6.73 -9.28 1.12
CA LEU A 212 7.10 -10.16 0.00
C LEU A 212 8.36 -10.97 0.32
N CYS A 213 9.38 -10.32 0.88
CA CYS A 213 10.63 -10.96 1.25
C CYS A 213 10.40 -12.04 2.32
N SER A 214 9.58 -11.77 3.34
CA SER A 214 9.23 -12.74 4.39
C SER A 214 8.51 -13.94 3.78
N TRP A 215 7.47 -13.69 2.96
CA TRP A 215 6.67 -14.74 2.35
C TRP A 215 7.48 -15.66 1.43
N LEU A 216 8.43 -15.10 0.68
CA LEU A 216 9.38 -15.87 -0.13
C LEU A 216 10.39 -16.65 0.73
N SER A 217 10.85 -16.05 1.83
CA SER A 217 11.82 -16.67 2.74
C SER A 217 11.25 -17.91 3.45
N GLU A 218 9.95 -17.91 3.75
CA GLU A 218 9.24 -19.07 4.30
C GLU A 218 9.19 -20.27 3.33
N ARG A 219 9.51 -20.05 2.05
CA ARG A 219 9.43 -21.05 0.98
C ARG A 219 10.80 -21.27 0.32
N LEU A 220 11.88 -21.09 1.07
CA LEU A 220 13.22 -21.16 0.48
C LEU A 220 13.55 -22.51 -0.15
N ASP A 221 13.12 -23.59 0.52
CA ASP A 221 13.41 -24.99 0.14
C ASP A 221 12.43 -25.55 -0.90
N HIS A 222 11.37 -24.80 -1.24
CA HIS A 222 10.32 -25.21 -2.16
C HIS A 222 10.33 -24.34 -3.42
N GLY A 223 10.11 -24.94 -4.59
CA GLY A 223 9.91 -24.21 -5.83
C GLY A 223 8.55 -23.51 -5.84
N LEU A 224 8.47 -22.34 -6.48
CA LEU A 224 7.19 -21.62 -6.58
C LEU A 224 6.30 -22.21 -7.68
N HIS A 225 5.02 -22.37 -7.38
CA HIS A 225 4.04 -22.73 -8.40
C HIS A 225 3.93 -21.62 -9.47
N SER A 226 3.69 -21.99 -10.72
CA SER A 226 3.65 -21.04 -11.85
C SER A 226 2.68 -19.86 -11.65
N ILE A 227 1.53 -20.11 -11.02
CA ILE A 227 0.55 -19.09 -10.63
C ILE A 227 1.14 -18.12 -9.59
N GLN A 228 1.85 -18.64 -8.57
CA GLN A 228 2.50 -17.82 -7.54
C GLN A 228 3.58 -16.94 -8.16
N LEU A 229 4.48 -17.56 -8.92
CA LEU A 229 5.59 -16.89 -9.59
C LEU A 229 5.11 -15.78 -10.53
N SER A 230 4.10 -16.06 -11.36
CA SER A 230 3.51 -15.09 -12.29
C SER A 230 2.88 -13.89 -11.56
N ALA A 231 2.19 -14.12 -10.45
CA ALA A 231 1.60 -13.07 -9.63
C ALA A 231 2.70 -12.19 -8.98
N LEU A 232 3.67 -12.82 -8.32
CA LEU A 232 4.70 -12.13 -7.56
C LEU A 232 5.65 -11.33 -8.44
N LEU A 233 6.04 -11.86 -9.61
CA LEU A 233 6.80 -11.11 -10.61
C LEU A 233 6.05 -9.86 -11.07
N HIS A 234 4.74 -10.00 -11.31
CA HIS A 234 3.91 -8.86 -11.72
C HIS A 234 3.84 -7.80 -10.61
N ILE A 235 3.55 -8.21 -9.37
CA ILE A 235 3.47 -7.32 -8.21
C ILE A 235 4.82 -6.61 -8.00
N ALA A 236 5.92 -7.33 -7.85
CA ALA A 236 7.23 -6.74 -7.55
C ALA A 236 7.69 -5.74 -8.63
N ARG A 237 7.52 -6.07 -9.92
CA ARG A 237 7.89 -5.19 -11.02
C ARG A 237 6.99 -3.95 -11.09
N LYS A 238 5.68 -4.10 -10.90
CA LYS A 238 4.74 -2.97 -11.00
C LYS A 238 4.79 -2.04 -9.80
N LEU A 239 4.91 -2.57 -8.58
CA LEU A 239 5.06 -1.72 -7.40
C LEU A 239 6.31 -0.83 -7.50
N TYR A 240 7.47 -1.37 -7.90
CA TYR A 240 8.67 -0.55 -8.08
C TYR A 240 8.40 0.65 -9.00
N SER A 241 7.90 0.39 -10.21
CA SER A 241 7.62 1.44 -11.19
C SER A 241 6.52 2.40 -10.74
N ASP A 242 5.46 1.91 -10.10
CA ASP A 242 4.36 2.74 -9.64
C ASP A 242 4.81 3.69 -8.52
N PHE A 243 5.62 3.22 -7.56
CA PHE A 243 6.16 4.07 -6.48
C PHE A 243 7.28 5.01 -6.96
N GLU A 244 8.07 4.61 -7.97
CA GLU A 244 9.00 5.51 -8.68
C GLU A 244 8.27 6.70 -9.31
N LEU A 245 7.15 6.44 -9.99
CA LEU A 245 6.31 7.49 -10.56
C LEU A 245 5.68 8.42 -9.51
N GLN A 246 5.54 7.96 -8.26
CA GLN A 246 5.11 8.80 -7.15
C GLN A 246 6.23 9.69 -6.59
N GLY A 247 7.47 9.57 -7.10
CA GLY A 247 8.61 10.39 -6.70
C GLY A 247 9.43 9.83 -5.55
N ILE A 248 9.30 8.53 -5.25
CA ILE A 248 10.18 7.88 -4.28
C ILE A 248 11.56 7.69 -4.89
N GLU A 249 12.60 8.08 -4.14
CA GLU A 249 13.98 8.01 -4.60
C GLU A 249 14.44 6.58 -4.88
N GLU A 250 15.29 6.41 -5.91
CA GLU A 250 15.81 5.11 -6.33
C GLU A 250 16.52 4.38 -5.17
N GLU A 251 17.24 5.10 -4.31
CA GLU A 251 17.93 4.51 -3.15
C GLU A 251 16.95 3.80 -2.19
N LYS A 252 15.76 4.37 -2.02
CA LYS A 252 14.70 3.80 -1.18
C LYS A 252 14.00 2.63 -1.88
N LEU A 253 13.77 2.76 -3.19
CA LEU A 253 13.11 1.73 -3.99
C LEU A 253 13.98 0.48 -4.15
N ASN A 254 15.25 0.67 -4.49
CA ASN A 254 16.25 -0.37 -4.75
C ASN A 254 16.94 -0.82 -3.44
N SER A 255 16.15 -0.99 -2.38
CA SER A 255 16.65 -1.47 -1.09
C SER A 255 17.21 -2.89 -1.19
N LYS A 256 18.06 -3.29 -0.23
CA LYS A 256 18.56 -4.68 -0.11
C LYS A 256 17.41 -5.71 -0.04
N VAL A 257 16.29 -5.34 0.58
CA VAL A 257 15.10 -6.19 0.68
C VAL A 257 14.49 -6.41 -0.71
N TYR A 258 14.30 -5.33 -1.48
CA TYR A 258 13.84 -5.42 -2.86
C TYR A 258 14.76 -6.27 -3.73
N GLN A 259 16.08 -6.05 -3.65
CA GLN A 259 17.07 -6.83 -4.40
C GLN A 259 17.01 -8.32 -4.07
N THR A 260 16.79 -8.66 -2.80
CA THR A 260 16.62 -10.05 -2.35
C THR A 260 15.36 -10.68 -2.97
N VAL A 261 14.24 -9.96 -2.94
CA VAL A 261 12.98 -10.39 -3.57
C VAL A 261 13.19 -10.62 -5.07
N CYS A 262 13.77 -9.66 -5.78
CA CYS A 262 14.03 -9.77 -7.22
C CYS A 262 14.97 -10.92 -7.56
N SER A 263 16.05 -11.09 -6.81
CA SER A 263 17.01 -12.18 -7.02
C SER A 263 16.33 -13.54 -6.87
N ARG A 264 15.51 -13.72 -5.83
CA ARG A 264 14.74 -14.97 -5.64
C ARG A 264 13.77 -15.22 -6.80
N LEU A 265 12.99 -14.22 -7.20
CA LEU A 265 12.01 -14.38 -8.28
C LEU A 265 12.67 -14.64 -9.64
N GLN A 266 13.84 -14.05 -9.91
CA GLN A 266 14.61 -14.30 -11.14
C GLN A 266 15.15 -15.73 -11.20
N LEU A 267 15.65 -16.27 -10.08
CA LEU A 267 16.10 -17.67 -10.01
C LEU A 267 14.95 -18.64 -10.28
N GLU A 268 13.77 -18.38 -9.71
CA GLU A 268 12.55 -19.17 -9.96
C GLU A 268 12.08 -19.08 -11.42
N GLU A 269 12.13 -17.88 -12.03
CA GLU A 269 11.78 -17.67 -13.45
C GLU A 269 12.73 -18.45 -14.38
N ALA A 270 14.03 -18.46 -14.07
CA ALA A 270 15.02 -19.24 -14.80
C ALA A 270 14.79 -20.75 -14.63
N ALA A 271 14.55 -21.23 -13.41
CA ALA A 271 14.28 -22.65 -13.13
C ALA A 271 13.01 -23.15 -13.83
N ALA A 272 11.92 -22.36 -13.80
CA ALA A 272 10.68 -22.67 -14.49
C ALA A 272 10.89 -22.78 -16.02
N SER A 273 11.64 -21.85 -16.62
CA SER A 273 11.94 -21.84 -18.06
C SER A 273 12.71 -23.08 -18.52
N VAL A 274 13.66 -23.57 -17.70
CA VAL A 274 14.40 -24.81 -17.98
C VAL A 274 13.50 -26.04 -17.87
N SER A 275 12.59 -26.07 -16.89
CA SER A 275 11.63 -27.19 -16.74
C SER A 275 10.64 -27.28 -17.91
N ASP A 276 10.19 -26.13 -18.44
CA ASP A 276 9.33 -26.05 -19.61
C ASP A 276 10.06 -26.45 -20.90
N ALA A 277 11.34 -26.11 -21.03
CA ALA A 277 12.17 -26.56 -22.16
C ALA A 277 12.36 -28.09 -22.15
N ASN A 278 12.69 -28.66 -20.99
CA ASN A 278 12.89 -30.10 -20.83
C ASN A 278 11.60 -30.93 -21.04
N SER A 279 10.43 -30.38 -20.69
CA SER A 279 9.16 -31.06 -20.94
C SER A 279 8.80 -31.07 -22.43
N ARG A 280 9.06 -29.98 -23.16
CA ARG A 280 8.90 -29.91 -24.62
C ARG A 280 9.87 -30.83 -25.36
N GLU A 281 11.13 -30.89 -24.93
CA GLU A 281 12.11 -31.83 -25.51
C GLU A 281 11.72 -33.30 -25.26
N LYS A 282 11.12 -33.60 -24.10
CA LYS A 282 10.58 -34.94 -23.83
C LYS A 282 9.38 -35.28 -24.71
N ASP A 283 8.43 -34.36 -24.91
CA ASP A 283 7.30 -34.54 -25.82
C ASP A 283 7.77 -34.71 -27.28
N ASP A 284 8.78 -33.95 -27.73
CA ASP A 284 9.39 -34.11 -29.05
C ASP A 284 10.15 -35.45 -29.17
N SER A 285 10.79 -35.91 -28.09
CA SER A 285 11.46 -37.22 -28.07
C SER A 285 10.48 -38.39 -28.05
N GLU A 286 9.32 -38.27 -27.38
CA GLU A 286 8.27 -39.29 -27.34
C GLU A 286 7.48 -39.34 -28.65
N THR A 287 7.17 -38.21 -29.27
CA THR A 287 6.58 -38.17 -30.62
C THR A 287 7.54 -38.73 -31.68
N SER A 288 8.85 -38.46 -31.56
CA SER A 288 9.88 -39.06 -32.41
C SER A 288 10.04 -40.59 -32.20
N LYS A 289 9.93 -41.08 -30.96
CA LYS A 289 9.90 -42.53 -30.67
C LYS A 289 8.62 -43.21 -31.15
N ARG A 290 7.46 -42.56 -31.06
CA ARG A 290 6.17 -43.07 -31.55
C ARG A 290 6.12 -43.12 -33.08
N GLY A 291 6.75 -42.16 -33.76
CA GLY A 291 6.96 -42.18 -35.22
C GLY A 291 7.92 -43.28 -35.71
N LYS A 292 8.90 -43.69 -34.90
CA LYS A 292 9.82 -44.81 -35.21
C LYS A 292 9.22 -46.19 -34.91
N SER A 293 8.36 -46.32 -33.89
CA SER A 293 7.71 -47.59 -33.55
C SER A 293 6.68 -48.04 -34.59
N LEU A 294 5.99 -47.11 -35.26
CA LEU A 294 5.05 -47.41 -36.34
C LEU A 294 5.72 -47.76 -37.68
N ARG A 295 7.01 -47.44 -37.87
CA ARG A 295 7.72 -47.68 -39.14
C ARG A 295 8.40 -49.05 -39.24
N PHE A 296 8.45 -49.84 -38.16
CA PHE A 296 9.13 -51.15 -38.14
C PHE A 296 8.19 -52.36 -38.22
N LYS A 297 6.88 -52.18 -38.41
CA LYS A 297 5.90 -53.28 -38.55
C LYS A 297 5.32 -53.48 -39.96
N SER A 298 5.80 -52.78 -40.99
CA SER A 298 5.21 -52.85 -42.35
C SER A 298 6.18 -53.31 -43.45
N ALA A 299 7.26 -54.02 -43.13
CA ALA A 299 8.18 -54.52 -44.15
C ALA A 299 8.66 -55.94 -43.82
N MET A 300 7.78 -56.93 -43.96
CA MET A 300 8.14 -58.30 -44.37
C MET A 300 6.88 -59.14 -44.54
N SER A 301 6.28 -59.08 -45.72
CA SER A 301 5.57 -60.21 -46.35
C SER A 301 5.22 -59.83 -47.79
N GLY A 302 6.10 -60.15 -48.72
CA GLY A 302 5.86 -59.95 -50.14
C GLY A 302 6.66 -60.94 -50.96
N LEU A 303 5.90 -61.75 -51.73
CA LEU A 303 6.25 -62.68 -52.83
C LEU A 303 6.29 -64.19 -52.46
N PRO A 304 5.98 -65.09 -53.43
CA PRO A 304 4.98 -64.98 -54.50
C PRO A 304 4.11 -66.27 -54.63
N GLY A 305 3.03 -66.22 -55.42
CA GLY A 305 2.24 -67.40 -55.76
C GLY A 305 1.53 -67.22 -57.10
N ASP A 306 1.87 -68.11 -58.04
CA ASP A 306 1.31 -68.30 -59.38
C ASP A 306 -0.21 -68.56 -59.38
N GLY A 307 -0.86 -68.33 -60.53
CA GLY A 307 -2.14 -68.98 -60.86
C GLY A 307 -3.06 -68.20 -61.80
N ASP A 308 -3.11 -68.67 -63.05
CA ASP A 308 -4.04 -68.43 -64.18
C ASP A 308 -4.01 -67.10 -64.95
#